data_AF-A0A8T5FEZ4-F1
#
_entry.id   AF-A0A8T5FEZ4-F1
#
_cell.length_a   1.000
_cell.length_b   1.000
_cell.length_c   1.000
_cell.angle_alpha   90.00
_cell.angle_beta   90.00
_cell.angle_gamma   90.00
#
_symmetry.space_group_name_H-M   'P 1'
#
loop_
_entity.id
_entity.type
_entity.pdbx_description
1 polymer ?
#
loop_
_entity_poly.entity_id
_entity_poly.type
_entity_poly.pdbx_seq_one_letter_code
_entity_poly.pdbx_strand_id
1 'polypeptide(L)'
;MELNKKSLRNTTSNLSRPVKFDHMTSPIIYKICLNDIEKSWKFALEYYLDESKPIKDRTNFQKRGLGGIIDSFLNKIIEIAVCKKLHEINPKKIFETDFDIHPLNKKKTEPDIINIVEKNRKSPKPKIYVEIKNSGDADDWFGPKASELKSIKKNVFEIDNTKKMYYIYCEIKDINGQSRKSSPLGAWLKHKLKQDQNLKKFHNVKDLFVQFNYVFTVEDIDNFGTTLEKGTPLPDTDVFPEVKERTKKQIRKKIEDNSLDKIDLTNGLLPKITASKLSKRKWLPYPNALGDFKFKGKIEAYVEKHSTVRNCWLRCLTDVTVSNDVLGKPCGSFKKDDVVKFVVKQKGEITKKNSTDRFVAKCNQQITNKFKPCRLNEIAKSI
;
A
#
# COMPACT_ATOMS: atom_id res chain seq x y z
N MET A 1 24.77 -40.55 -39.15
CA MET A 1 25.03 -39.15 -39.54
C MET A 1 24.13 -38.27 -38.68
N GLU A 2 24.74 -37.47 -37.82
CA GLU A 2 24.19 -36.96 -36.56
C GLU A 2 23.08 -35.90 -36.71
N LEU A 3 22.05 -36.03 -35.87
CA LEU A 3 21.04 -35.02 -35.59
C LEU A 3 21.62 -33.94 -34.68
N ASN A 4 21.71 -32.71 -35.20
CA ASN A 4 22.31 -31.58 -34.52
C ASN A 4 21.31 -30.91 -33.56
N LYS A 5 21.62 -30.95 -32.26
CA LYS A 5 20.86 -30.37 -31.15
C LYS A 5 20.87 -28.83 -31.22
N LYS A 6 19.73 -28.19 -31.51
CA LYS A 6 19.50 -26.77 -31.20
C LYS A 6 18.95 -26.64 -29.77
N SER A 7 19.85 -26.30 -28.86
CA SER A 7 19.58 -25.87 -27.49
C SER A 7 18.64 -24.66 -27.46
N LEU A 8 17.38 -24.88 -27.11
CA LEU A 8 16.46 -23.85 -26.64
C LEU A 8 16.95 -23.32 -25.29
N ARG A 9 17.60 -22.15 -25.30
CA ARG A 9 17.93 -21.42 -24.08
C ARG A 9 16.66 -20.84 -23.48
N ASN A 10 16.32 -21.33 -22.28
CA ASN A 10 15.34 -20.76 -21.37
C ASN A 10 15.60 -19.25 -21.18
N THR A 11 14.69 -18.42 -21.68
CA THR A 11 14.55 -17.03 -21.28
C THR A 11 13.79 -16.98 -19.96
N THR A 12 14.52 -17.10 -18.85
CA THR A 12 13.99 -16.75 -17.53
C THR A 12 13.66 -15.26 -17.52
N SER A 13 12.38 -14.95 -17.43
CA SER A 13 11.86 -13.63 -17.09
C SER A 13 12.41 -13.20 -15.74
N ASN A 14 13.22 -12.14 -15.71
CA ASN A 14 13.62 -11.48 -14.48
C ASN A 14 12.38 -10.80 -13.87
N LEU A 15 11.68 -11.58 -13.05
CA LEU A 15 10.72 -11.12 -12.08
C LEU A 15 11.40 -10.12 -11.14
N SER A 16 10.67 -9.06 -10.81
CA SER A 16 10.91 -8.11 -9.73
C SER A 16 11.69 -8.73 -8.58
N ARG A 17 12.84 -8.14 -8.23
CA ARG A 17 13.64 -8.57 -7.08
C ARG A 17 12.75 -8.69 -5.84
N PRO A 18 12.77 -9.81 -5.12
CA PRO A 18 12.06 -9.92 -3.86
C PRO A 18 12.73 -8.96 -2.87
N VAL A 19 11.94 -8.07 -2.29
CA VAL A 19 12.26 -7.50 -0.99
C VAL A 19 12.52 -8.70 -0.08
N LYS A 20 13.76 -8.89 0.37
CA LYS A 20 14.10 -9.95 1.32
C LYS A 20 13.30 -9.70 2.59
N PHE A 21 12.23 -10.47 2.77
CA PHE A 21 11.53 -10.60 4.04
C PHE A 21 12.43 -11.42 4.97
N ASP A 22 13.44 -10.79 5.56
CA ASP A 22 14.23 -11.45 6.61
C ASP A 22 13.34 -11.63 7.85
N HIS A 23 13.18 -12.90 8.23
CA HIS A 23 12.57 -13.41 9.46
C HIS A 23 11.17 -12.89 9.81
N MET A 24 10.17 -13.24 8.98
CA MET A 24 8.77 -13.06 9.33
C MET A 24 8.10 -14.41 9.58
N THR A 25 7.55 -14.57 10.79
CA THR A 25 6.42 -15.45 11.10
C THR A 25 5.53 -15.64 9.87
N SER A 26 5.17 -16.88 9.53
CA SER A 26 4.31 -17.21 8.39
C SER A 26 3.18 -16.19 8.24
N PRO A 27 2.89 -15.71 7.01
CA PRO A 27 1.90 -14.67 6.79
C PRO A 27 0.55 -15.11 7.37
N ILE A 28 -0.12 -14.20 8.08
CA ILE A 28 -1.49 -14.46 8.53
C ILE A 28 -2.40 -14.33 7.31
N ILE A 29 -3.06 -15.43 6.95
CA ILE A 29 -3.95 -15.51 5.80
C ILE A 29 -5.33 -16.03 6.19
N TYR A 30 -6.33 -15.69 5.36
CA TYR A 30 -7.66 -16.30 5.35
C TYR A 30 -7.98 -16.75 3.94
N LYS A 31 -8.32 -18.04 3.74
CA LYS A 31 -8.68 -18.57 2.42
C LYS A 31 -10.10 -18.16 2.08
N ILE A 32 -10.30 -17.51 0.94
CA ILE A 32 -11.61 -17.05 0.51
C ILE A 32 -12.45 -18.26 0.08
N CYS A 33 -13.71 -18.31 0.54
CA CYS A 33 -14.66 -19.31 0.10
C CYS A 33 -15.76 -18.72 -0.78
N LEU A 34 -16.54 -19.58 -1.44
CA LEU A 34 -17.62 -19.15 -2.32
C LEU A 34 -18.66 -18.28 -1.61
N ASN A 35 -18.99 -18.60 -0.36
CA ASN A 35 -19.97 -17.86 0.42
C ASN A 35 -19.51 -16.41 0.71
N ASP A 36 -18.21 -16.18 0.88
CA ASP A 36 -17.67 -14.83 1.14
C ASP A 36 -17.85 -13.91 -0.09
N ILE A 37 -17.58 -14.47 -1.28
CA ILE A 37 -17.79 -13.77 -2.55
C ILE A 37 -19.28 -13.59 -2.82
N GLU A 38 -20.10 -14.62 -2.62
CA GLU A 38 -21.55 -14.56 -2.83
C GLU A 38 -22.21 -13.47 -1.98
N LYS A 39 -21.82 -13.37 -0.69
CA LYS A 39 -22.32 -12.35 0.22
C LYS A 39 -21.96 -10.95 -0.26
N SER A 40 -20.71 -10.74 -0.68
CA SER A 40 -20.23 -9.45 -1.20
C SER A 40 -20.87 -9.07 -2.54
N TRP A 41 -21.06 -10.07 -3.43
CA TRP A 41 -21.77 -9.92 -4.69
C TRP A 41 -23.23 -9.52 -4.48
N LYS A 42 -23.95 -10.22 -3.61
CA LYS A 42 -25.35 -9.94 -3.29
C LYS A 42 -25.52 -8.50 -2.78
N PHE A 43 -24.68 -8.10 -1.82
CA PHE A 43 -24.67 -6.73 -1.30
C PHE A 43 -24.45 -5.70 -2.41
N ALA A 44 -23.51 -5.95 -3.33
CA ALA A 44 -23.23 -5.03 -4.43
C ALA A 44 -24.42 -4.85 -5.38
N LEU A 45 -25.13 -5.94 -5.68
CA LEU A 45 -26.33 -5.91 -6.53
C LEU A 45 -27.47 -5.16 -5.85
N GLU A 46 -27.76 -5.50 -4.60
CA GLU A 46 -28.81 -4.84 -3.81
C GLU A 46 -28.51 -3.33 -3.65
N TYR A 47 -27.25 -2.96 -3.41
CA TYR A 47 -26.86 -1.55 -3.34
C TYR A 47 -27.06 -0.83 -4.68
N TYR A 48 -26.72 -1.46 -5.80
CA TYR A 48 -26.89 -0.85 -7.13
C TYR A 48 -28.36 -0.66 -7.51
N LEU A 49 -29.22 -1.60 -7.11
CA LEU A 49 -30.65 -1.60 -7.42
C LEU A 49 -31.46 -0.70 -6.49
N ASP A 50 -30.93 -0.29 -5.35
CA ASP A 50 -31.55 0.68 -4.46
C ASP A 50 -31.41 2.12 -5.01
N GLU A 51 -32.51 2.67 -5.53
CA GLU A 51 -32.58 4.01 -6.11
C GLU A 51 -32.24 5.14 -5.13
N SER A 52 -32.32 4.89 -3.81
CA SER A 52 -31.93 5.85 -2.78
C SER A 52 -30.41 6.02 -2.69
N LYS A 53 -29.62 5.10 -3.27
CA LYS A 53 -28.17 5.11 -3.13
C LYS A 53 -27.46 5.90 -4.23
N PRO A 54 -26.38 6.61 -3.87
CA PRO A 54 -25.55 7.27 -4.86
C PRO A 54 -24.76 6.23 -5.66
N ILE A 55 -25.00 6.21 -6.96
CA ILE A 55 -24.19 5.51 -7.97
C ILE A 55 -23.04 6.38 -8.50
N LYS A 56 -22.66 7.45 -7.80
CA LYS A 56 -21.48 8.27 -8.15
C LYS A 56 -20.29 7.87 -7.28
N ASP A 57 -19.10 7.98 -7.82
CA ASP A 57 -17.85 7.89 -7.07
C ASP A 57 -17.72 9.13 -6.15
N ARG A 58 -17.26 8.92 -4.91
CA ARG A 58 -17.18 10.01 -3.92
C ARG A 58 -15.97 10.92 -4.13
N THR A 59 -14.96 10.45 -4.88
CA THR A 59 -13.67 11.11 -5.08
C THR A 59 -13.67 11.95 -6.35
N ASN A 60 -14.16 11.40 -7.46
CA ASN A 60 -14.15 12.08 -8.76
C ASN A 60 -15.55 12.42 -9.30
N PHE A 61 -16.62 12.12 -8.54
CA PHE A 61 -18.02 12.39 -8.87
C PHE A 61 -18.52 11.73 -10.18
N GLN A 62 -17.76 10.80 -10.75
CA GLN A 62 -18.15 10.08 -11.96
C GLN A 62 -19.26 9.07 -11.65
N LYS A 63 -20.19 8.88 -12.60
CA LYS A 63 -21.21 7.83 -12.49
C LYS A 63 -20.54 6.46 -12.59
N ARG A 64 -20.75 5.61 -11.59
CA ARG A 64 -20.34 4.21 -11.56
C ARG A 64 -21.48 3.35 -12.11
N GLY A 65 -21.20 2.62 -13.18
CA GLY A 65 -22.08 1.54 -13.64
C GLY A 65 -22.02 0.33 -12.70
N LEU A 66 -22.89 -0.65 -12.95
CA LEU A 66 -22.99 -1.88 -12.16
C LEU A 66 -21.63 -2.57 -11.93
N GLY A 67 -20.83 -2.74 -12.99
CA GLY A 67 -19.51 -3.36 -12.89
C GLY A 67 -18.58 -2.64 -11.91
N GLY A 68 -18.56 -1.30 -11.92
CA GLY A 68 -17.75 -0.52 -10.99
C GLY A 68 -18.24 -0.59 -9.54
N ILE A 69 -19.55 -0.74 -9.32
CA ILE A 69 -20.13 -0.97 -8.00
C ILE A 69 -19.76 -2.35 -7.48
N ILE A 70 -19.89 -3.39 -8.32
CA ILE A 70 -19.51 -4.76 -8.00
C ILE A 70 -18.03 -4.84 -7.63
N ASP A 71 -17.13 -4.28 -8.45
CA ASP A 71 -15.71 -4.28 -8.15
C ASP A 71 -15.39 -3.54 -6.84
N SER A 72 -16.11 -2.47 -6.53
CA SER A 72 -15.94 -1.74 -5.26
C SER A 72 -16.33 -2.60 -4.06
N PHE A 73 -17.51 -3.24 -4.10
CA PHE A 73 -18.07 -3.97 -2.96
C PHE A 73 -17.58 -5.42 -2.83
N LEU A 74 -16.99 -6.01 -3.87
CA LEU A 74 -16.26 -7.26 -3.71
C LEU A 74 -15.06 -7.11 -2.75
N ASN A 75 -14.58 -5.89 -2.49
CA ASN A 75 -13.60 -5.68 -1.43
C ASN A 75 -14.14 -5.97 -0.03
N LYS A 76 -15.46 -6.01 0.22
CA LYS A 76 -16.04 -6.40 1.52
C LYS A 76 -15.61 -7.79 1.98
N ILE A 77 -15.07 -8.62 1.09
CA ILE A 77 -14.41 -9.89 1.44
C ILE A 77 -13.33 -9.69 2.52
N ILE A 78 -12.59 -8.56 2.51
CA ILE A 78 -11.57 -8.30 3.53
C ILE A 78 -12.18 -8.07 4.92
N GLU A 79 -13.37 -7.45 4.99
CA GLU A 79 -14.10 -7.25 6.25
C GLU A 79 -14.58 -8.59 6.81
N ILE A 80 -15.11 -9.47 5.94
CA ILE A 80 -15.48 -10.85 6.30
C ILE A 80 -14.26 -11.61 6.84
N ALA A 81 -13.14 -11.56 6.11
CA ALA A 81 -11.92 -12.25 6.48
C ALA A 81 -11.39 -11.80 7.86
N VAL A 82 -11.41 -10.50 8.15
CA VAL A 82 -11.04 -9.95 9.47
C VAL A 82 -11.95 -10.52 10.56
N CYS A 83 -13.27 -10.47 10.39
CA CYS A 83 -14.22 -10.98 11.38
C CYS A 83 -14.01 -12.48 11.65
N LYS A 84 -13.83 -13.27 10.59
CA LYS A 84 -13.53 -14.71 10.70
C LYS A 84 -12.22 -14.95 11.44
N LYS A 85 -11.17 -14.17 11.14
CA LYS A 85 -9.87 -14.34 11.78
C LYS A 85 -9.89 -13.95 13.25
N LEU A 86 -10.60 -12.89 13.62
CA LEU A 86 -10.80 -12.52 15.02
C LEU A 86 -11.60 -13.58 15.79
N HIS A 87 -12.61 -14.18 15.15
CA HIS A 87 -13.36 -15.30 15.75
C HIS A 87 -12.49 -16.56 15.93
N GLU A 88 -11.62 -16.90 14.97
CA GLU A 88 -10.64 -17.98 15.11
C GLU A 88 -9.72 -17.76 16.32
N ILE A 89 -9.28 -16.51 16.54
CA ILE A 89 -8.43 -16.15 17.67
C ILE A 89 -9.21 -16.18 19.00
N ASN A 90 -10.47 -15.74 18.99
CA ASN A 90 -11.34 -15.74 20.17
C ASN A 90 -12.73 -16.33 19.87
N PRO A 91 -12.89 -17.67 19.96
CA PRO A 91 -14.14 -18.35 19.59
C PRO A 91 -15.36 -18.01 20.46
N LYS A 92 -15.16 -17.31 21.59
CA LYS A 92 -16.24 -16.87 22.48
C LYS A 92 -16.97 -15.63 21.94
N LYS A 93 -16.40 -14.95 20.95
CA LYS A 93 -16.89 -13.68 20.38
C LYS A 93 -17.18 -13.84 18.90
N ILE A 94 -18.31 -13.30 18.47
CA ILE A 94 -18.68 -13.19 17.05
C ILE A 94 -18.56 -11.72 16.67
N PHE A 95 -17.77 -11.43 15.65
CA PHE A 95 -17.52 -10.08 15.15
C PHE A 95 -18.36 -9.87 13.90
N GLU A 96 -19.07 -8.75 13.82
CA GLU A 96 -20.02 -8.47 12.74
C GLU A 96 -19.62 -7.20 11.99
N THR A 97 -19.63 -7.30 10.65
CA THR A 97 -19.49 -6.19 9.70
C THR A 97 -20.86 -5.83 9.16
N ASP A 98 -21.03 -4.58 8.74
CA ASP A 98 -22.26 -4.08 8.14
C ASP A 98 -22.45 -4.60 6.71
N PHE A 99 -23.52 -5.37 6.52
CA PHE A 99 -23.99 -5.82 5.20
C PHE A 99 -25.42 -5.36 4.93
N ASP A 100 -25.89 -4.38 5.69
CA ASP A 100 -27.20 -3.80 5.50
C ASP A 100 -27.10 -2.49 4.69
N ILE A 101 -28.18 -2.15 3.99
CA ILE A 101 -28.22 -1.05 3.04
C ILE A 101 -28.99 0.12 3.66
N HIS A 102 -28.32 0.89 4.50
CA HIS A 102 -28.95 2.00 5.23
C HIS A 102 -28.80 3.35 4.53
N PRO A 103 -29.71 4.32 4.74
CA PRO A 103 -29.48 5.71 4.35
C PRO A 103 -28.19 6.23 4.98
N LEU A 104 -27.42 7.06 4.28
CA LEU A 104 -26.19 7.63 4.82
C LEU A 104 -26.50 8.45 6.08
N ASN A 105 -26.11 7.95 7.25
CA ASN A 105 -26.16 8.73 8.48
C ASN A 105 -25.10 9.83 8.42
N LYS A 106 -25.50 11.03 7.97
CA LYS A 106 -24.57 12.14 7.70
C LYS A 106 -23.84 12.69 8.93
N LYS A 107 -24.13 12.23 10.15
CA LYS A 107 -23.67 12.87 11.40
C LYS A 107 -22.55 12.14 12.14
N LYS A 108 -22.41 10.82 11.99
CA LYS A 108 -21.38 10.03 12.71
C LYS A 108 -20.74 9.02 11.77
N THR A 109 -19.45 8.74 11.98
CA THR A 109 -18.75 7.65 11.27
C THR A 109 -19.04 6.31 11.93
N GLU A 110 -19.32 5.32 11.10
CA GLU A 110 -19.50 3.93 11.48
C GLU A 110 -18.21 3.16 11.21
N PRO A 111 -17.73 2.35 12.18
CA PRO A 111 -16.59 1.46 11.98
C PRO A 111 -16.96 0.24 11.13
N ASP A 112 -15.95 -0.44 10.57
CA ASP A 112 -16.16 -1.63 9.75
C ASP A 112 -16.56 -2.87 10.57
N ILE A 113 -16.27 -2.87 11.87
CA ILE A 113 -16.82 -3.84 12.85
C ILE A 113 -17.87 -3.11 13.68
N ILE A 114 -19.14 -3.40 13.39
CA ILE A 114 -20.29 -2.69 13.96
C ILE A 114 -20.81 -3.31 15.26
N ASN A 115 -20.50 -4.59 15.52
CA ASN A 115 -21.00 -5.29 16.69
C ASN A 115 -20.07 -6.44 17.09
N ILE A 116 -20.06 -6.76 18.40
CA ILE A 116 -19.46 -7.98 18.94
C ILE A 116 -20.47 -8.68 19.84
N VAL A 117 -20.79 -9.92 19.51
CA VAL A 117 -21.69 -10.77 20.28
C VAL A 117 -20.87 -11.77 21.10
N GLU A 118 -21.09 -11.81 22.41
CA GLU A 118 -20.53 -12.85 23.29
C GLU A 118 -21.56 -13.97 23.48
N LYS A 119 -21.14 -15.24 23.39
CA LYS A 119 -22.04 -16.36 23.72
C LYS A 119 -22.59 -16.16 25.15
N ASN A 120 -23.91 -16.17 25.27
CA ASN A 120 -24.68 -16.08 26.53
C ASN A 120 -24.62 -14.73 27.27
N ARG A 121 -24.33 -13.61 26.58
CA ARG A 121 -24.43 -12.25 27.16
C ARG A 121 -25.11 -11.29 26.19
N LYS A 122 -25.80 -10.28 26.72
CA LYS A 122 -26.25 -9.13 25.90
C LYS A 122 -25.03 -8.51 25.22
N SER A 123 -25.09 -8.33 23.91
CA SER A 123 -24.02 -7.74 23.09
C SER A 123 -23.58 -6.40 23.68
N PRO A 124 -22.37 -6.32 24.29
CA PRO A 124 -21.89 -5.04 24.79
C PRO A 124 -21.53 -4.13 23.61
N LYS A 125 -21.77 -2.82 23.76
CA LYS A 125 -21.27 -1.81 22.80
C LYS A 125 -19.76 -2.05 22.59
N PRO A 126 -19.27 -2.09 21.34
CA PRO A 126 -17.85 -2.30 21.10
C PRO A 126 -17.00 -1.26 21.84
N LYS A 127 -15.92 -1.70 22.50
CA LYS A 127 -14.99 -0.84 23.25
C LYS A 127 -13.79 -0.38 22.41
N ILE A 128 -13.71 -0.84 21.17
CA ILE A 128 -12.69 -0.45 20.20
C ILE A 128 -13.37 0.00 18.91
N TYR A 129 -12.67 0.86 18.18
CA TYR A 129 -13.02 1.26 16.82
C TYR A 129 -12.09 0.52 15.87
N VAL A 130 -12.61 -0.07 14.79
CA VAL A 130 -11.80 -0.80 13.80
C VAL A 130 -12.14 -0.29 12.40
N GLU A 131 -11.09 0.12 11.69
CA GLU A 131 -11.12 0.41 10.25
C GLU A 131 -10.33 -0.66 9.51
N ILE A 132 -10.86 -1.15 8.39
CA ILE A 132 -10.29 -2.19 7.56
C ILE A 132 -10.05 -1.58 6.19
N LYS A 133 -8.78 -1.55 5.76
CA LYS A 133 -8.38 -0.98 4.47
C LYS A 133 -7.80 -2.07 3.59
N ASN A 134 -8.15 -2.00 2.31
CA ASN A 134 -7.38 -2.70 1.28
C ASN A 134 -6.03 -1.98 1.13
N SER A 135 -4.93 -2.72 1.16
CA SER A 135 -3.58 -2.21 1.00
C SER A 135 -3.02 -2.74 -0.30
N GLY A 136 -3.10 -1.95 -1.36
CA GLY A 136 -2.55 -2.33 -2.66
C GLY A 136 -1.04 -2.14 -2.73
N ASP A 137 -0.45 -2.65 -3.80
CA ASP A 137 0.93 -2.33 -4.19
C ASP A 137 1.14 -0.83 -4.44
N ALA A 138 0.07 -0.12 -4.79
CA ALA A 138 0.09 1.32 -5.03
C ALA A 138 0.09 2.16 -3.74
N ASP A 139 -0.06 1.57 -2.55
CA ASP A 139 -0.07 2.29 -1.28
C ASP A 139 1.33 2.27 -0.64
N ASP A 140 1.99 3.43 -0.67
CA ASP A 140 3.35 3.62 -0.13
C ASP A 140 3.37 4.25 1.26
N TRP A 141 2.23 4.81 1.68
CA TRP A 141 2.07 5.55 2.93
C TRP A 141 0.89 4.97 3.71
N PHE A 142 1.10 4.69 4.99
CA PHE A 142 0.08 4.20 5.93
C PHE A 142 -0.37 5.29 6.87
N GLY A 143 -1.64 5.25 7.22
CA GLY A 143 -2.24 6.11 8.22
C GLY A 143 -3.52 6.76 7.70
N PRO A 144 -4.39 7.19 8.61
CA PRO A 144 -5.61 7.90 8.26
C PRO A 144 -5.33 9.33 7.80
N LYS A 145 -6.15 9.83 6.87
CA LYS A 145 -6.15 11.26 6.54
C LYS A 145 -6.67 12.06 7.74
N ALA A 146 -6.23 13.29 7.92
CA ALA A 146 -6.68 14.11 9.04
C ALA A 146 -8.20 14.40 9.01
N SER A 147 -8.81 14.48 7.82
CA SER A 147 -10.27 14.57 7.69
C SER A 147 -10.99 13.31 8.18
N GLU A 148 -10.40 12.14 7.92
CA GLU A 148 -10.91 10.84 8.38
C GLU A 148 -10.80 10.75 9.90
N LEU A 149 -9.64 11.08 10.48
CA LEU A 149 -9.45 11.14 11.94
C LEU A 149 -10.46 12.04 12.66
N LYS A 150 -10.75 13.21 12.10
CA LYS A 150 -11.77 14.12 12.67
C LYS A 150 -13.15 13.47 12.70
N SER A 151 -13.47 12.67 11.68
CA SER A 151 -14.74 11.96 11.57
C SER A 151 -14.81 10.76 12.52
N ILE A 152 -13.73 9.98 12.59
CA ILE A 152 -13.62 8.80 13.46
C ILE A 152 -13.64 9.19 14.93
N LYS A 153 -13.05 10.32 15.33
CA LYS A 153 -13.17 10.84 16.72
C LYS A 153 -14.63 11.17 17.11
N LYS A 154 -15.55 11.24 16.14
CA LYS A 154 -17.00 11.41 16.34
C LYS A 154 -17.78 10.15 15.92
N ASN A 155 -17.23 8.96 16.20
CA ASN A 155 -17.86 7.69 15.84
C ASN A 155 -19.09 7.37 16.71
N VAL A 156 -19.91 6.43 16.22
CA VAL A 156 -21.12 5.93 16.89
C VAL A 156 -20.85 5.26 18.25
N PHE A 157 -19.63 4.76 18.47
CA PHE A 157 -19.25 4.13 19.74
C PHE A 157 -18.75 5.10 20.80
N GLU A 158 -18.56 6.38 20.46
CA GLU A 158 -18.03 7.42 21.36
C GLU A 158 -16.64 7.08 21.91
N ILE A 159 -15.86 6.36 21.10
CA ILE A 159 -14.47 6.05 21.40
C ILE A 159 -13.62 7.23 20.91
N ASP A 160 -12.91 7.90 21.80
CA ASP A 160 -12.00 9.01 21.48
C ASP A 160 -10.51 8.66 21.73
N ASN A 161 -10.26 7.62 22.52
CA ASN A 161 -8.93 7.12 22.84
C ASN A 161 -8.26 6.46 21.60
N THR A 162 -7.20 7.08 21.11
CA THR A 162 -6.45 6.64 19.92
C THR A 162 -5.78 5.27 20.07
N LYS A 163 -5.54 4.80 21.31
CA LYS A 163 -5.06 3.43 21.60
C LYS A 163 -6.10 2.35 21.31
N LYS A 164 -7.37 2.73 21.26
CA LYS A 164 -8.51 1.83 21.01
C LYS A 164 -9.06 1.96 19.59
N MET A 165 -8.41 2.73 18.72
CA MET A 165 -8.77 2.91 17.32
C MET A 165 -7.77 2.17 16.45
N TYR A 166 -8.16 1.02 15.92
CA TYR A 166 -7.31 0.14 15.12
C TYR A 166 -7.56 0.33 13.63
N TYR A 167 -6.48 0.22 12.87
CA TYR A 167 -6.49 0.03 11.43
C TYR A 167 -5.92 -1.34 11.10
N ILE A 168 -6.61 -2.06 10.22
CA ILE A 168 -6.19 -3.36 9.70
C ILE A 168 -6.04 -3.23 8.18
N TYR A 169 -4.81 -3.36 7.70
CA TYR A 169 -4.47 -3.30 6.28
C TYR A 169 -4.33 -4.72 5.74
N CYS A 170 -5.20 -5.08 4.79
CA CYS A 170 -5.29 -6.40 4.18
C CYS A 170 -5.23 -6.31 2.66
N GLU A 171 -4.94 -7.41 1.99
CA GLU A 171 -4.91 -7.47 0.52
C GLU A 171 -5.48 -8.81 0.04
N ILE A 172 -6.29 -8.79 -1.03
CA ILE A 172 -6.71 -10.01 -1.71
C ILE A 172 -5.59 -10.44 -2.65
N LYS A 173 -5.07 -11.65 -2.44
CA LYS A 173 -3.99 -12.26 -3.21
C LYS A 173 -4.41 -13.59 -3.82
N ASP A 174 -3.59 -14.04 -4.74
CA ASP A 174 -3.78 -15.28 -5.49
C ASP A 174 -2.57 -16.19 -5.32
N ILE A 175 -2.80 -17.46 -4.99
CA ILE A 175 -1.74 -18.44 -4.78
C ILE A 175 -0.95 -18.71 -6.07
N ASN A 176 -1.55 -18.49 -7.24
CA ASN A 176 -0.93 -18.66 -8.55
C ASN A 176 -0.19 -17.40 -9.03
N GLY A 177 -0.07 -16.37 -8.18
CA GLY A 177 0.54 -15.09 -8.50
C GLY A 177 -0.48 -14.06 -9.00
N GLN A 178 -0.31 -12.82 -8.53
CA GLN A 178 -1.22 -11.73 -8.81
C GLN A 178 -1.19 -11.33 -10.29
N SER A 179 -2.35 -11.34 -10.94
CA SER A 179 -2.49 -10.92 -12.35
C SER A 179 -3.91 -10.45 -12.65
N ARG A 180 -4.17 -10.05 -13.90
CA ARG A 180 -5.55 -9.78 -14.36
C ARG A 180 -6.49 -10.99 -14.19
N LYS A 181 -5.94 -12.21 -14.16
CA LYS A 181 -6.70 -13.46 -13.97
C LYS A 181 -7.12 -13.68 -12.51
N SER A 182 -6.56 -12.90 -11.57
CA SER A 182 -6.82 -12.97 -10.13
C SER A 182 -8.00 -12.10 -9.67
N SER A 183 -8.80 -11.57 -10.61
CA SER A 183 -9.96 -10.73 -10.29
C SER A 183 -10.99 -11.54 -9.47
N PRO A 184 -11.42 -11.05 -8.28
CA PRO A 184 -12.52 -11.67 -7.53
C PRO A 184 -13.81 -11.78 -8.35
N LEU A 185 -14.13 -10.74 -9.14
CA LEU A 185 -15.26 -10.75 -10.06
C LEU A 185 -15.10 -11.82 -11.15
N GLY A 186 -13.92 -11.88 -11.78
CA GLY A 186 -13.64 -12.88 -12.80
C GLY A 186 -13.73 -14.31 -12.26
N ALA A 187 -13.21 -14.56 -11.06
CA ALA A 187 -13.31 -15.86 -10.39
C ALA A 187 -14.76 -16.23 -10.05
N TRP A 188 -15.57 -15.26 -9.61
CA TRP A 188 -17.00 -15.43 -9.36
C TRP A 188 -17.78 -15.77 -10.63
N LEU A 189 -17.59 -14.98 -11.69
CA LEU A 189 -18.28 -15.18 -12.96
C LEU A 189 -17.89 -16.52 -13.58
N LYS A 190 -16.61 -16.93 -13.51
CA LYS A 190 -16.17 -18.27 -13.92
C LYS A 190 -16.93 -19.37 -13.17
N HIS A 191 -17.17 -19.19 -11.87
CA HIS A 191 -17.93 -20.16 -11.08
C HIS A 191 -19.40 -20.24 -11.49
N LYS A 192 -20.07 -19.10 -11.72
CA LYS A 192 -21.50 -19.05 -12.08
C LYS A 192 -21.76 -19.38 -13.56
N LEU A 193 -20.90 -18.95 -14.47
CA LEU A 193 -21.04 -19.08 -15.93
C LEU A 193 -20.04 -20.10 -16.49
N LYS A 194 -20.15 -21.36 -16.04
CA LYS A 194 -19.17 -22.44 -16.29
C LYS A 194 -18.90 -22.74 -17.77
N GLN A 195 -19.85 -22.42 -18.66
CA GLN A 195 -19.76 -22.72 -20.08
C GLN A 195 -18.99 -21.66 -20.88
N ASP A 196 -18.79 -20.46 -20.33
CA ASP A 196 -18.08 -19.38 -21.01
C ASP A 196 -16.57 -19.66 -21.10
N GLN A 197 -16.05 -19.76 -22.32
CA GLN A 197 -14.65 -20.09 -22.58
C GLN A 197 -13.69 -18.95 -22.23
N ASN A 198 -14.12 -17.69 -22.31
CA ASN A 198 -13.31 -16.54 -21.93
C ASN A 198 -13.11 -16.50 -20.41
N LEU A 199 -14.14 -16.86 -19.65
CA LEU A 199 -14.08 -16.87 -18.19
C LEU A 199 -13.18 -17.97 -17.63
N LYS A 200 -12.96 -19.08 -18.37
CA LYS A 200 -12.05 -20.16 -17.92
C LYS A 200 -10.62 -19.70 -17.64
N LYS A 201 -10.19 -18.60 -18.27
CA LYS A 201 -8.85 -18.00 -18.10
C LYS A 201 -8.64 -17.38 -16.72
N PHE A 202 -9.70 -17.01 -16.00
CA PHE A 202 -9.59 -16.51 -14.63
C PHE A 202 -9.25 -17.65 -13.67
N HIS A 203 -8.61 -17.33 -12.56
CA HIS A 203 -8.35 -18.30 -11.50
C HIS A 203 -9.64 -18.60 -10.72
N ASN A 204 -9.62 -19.64 -9.89
CA ASN A 204 -10.79 -20.06 -9.14
C ASN A 204 -10.87 -19.30 -7.81
N VAL A 205 -12.06 -19.23 -7.23
CA VAL A 205 -12.28 -18.61 -5.91
C VAL A 205 -11.37 -19.21 -4.84
N LYS A 206 -11.19 -20.54 -4.85
CA LYS A 206 -10.32 -21.25 -3.89
C LYS A 206 -8.83 -20.89 -3.99
N ASP A 207 -8.42 -20.28 -5.10
CA ASP A 207 -7.05 -19.85 -5.34
C ASP A 207 -6.78 -18.47 -4.71
N LEU A 208 -7.86 -17.75 -4.34
CA LEU A 208 -7.81 -16.44 -3.71
C LEU A 208 -7.76 -16.54 -2.18
N PHE A 209 -7.01 -15.64 -1.56
CA PHE A 209 -6.92 -15.50 -0.11
C PHE A 209 -6.76 -14.03 0.30
N VAL A 210 -7.14 -13.70 1.52
CA VAL A 210 -6.83 -12.41 2.13
C VAL A 210 -5.54 -12.55 2.92
N GLN A 211 -4.54 -11.73 2.60
CA GLN A 211 -3.31 -11.58 3.38
C GLN A 211 -3.46 -10.38 4.31
N PHE A 212 -3.19 -10.58 5.60
CA PHE A 212 -3.12 -9.51 6.58
C PHE A 212 -1.70 -8.94 6.57
N ASN A 213 -1.56 -7.65 6.29
CA ASN A 213 -0.26 -7.01 6.10
C ASN A 213 0.15 -6.21 7.34
N TYR A 214 -0.74 -5.36 7.84
CA TYR A 214 -0.44 -4.49 8.98
C TYR A 214 -1.64 -4.31 9.91
N VAL A 215 -1.35 -4.23 11.21
CA VAL A 215 -2.33 -3.89 12.25
C VAL A 215 -1.68 -2.87 13.18
N PHE A 216 -2.31 -1.72 13.34
CA PHE A 216 -1.80 -0.61 14.15
C PHE A 216 -2.93 0.23 14.73
N THR A 217 -2.63 1.03 15.74
CA THR A 217 -3.56 1.99 16.35
C THR A 217 -3.35 3.39 15.78
N VAL A 218 -4.31 4.30 15.99
CA VAL A 218 -4.09 5.72 15.66
C VAL A 218 -2.92 6.30 16.46
N GLU A 219 -2.75 5.88 17.72
CA GLU A 219 -1.60 6.29 18.54
C GLU A 219 -0.26 5.88 17.91
N ASP A 220 -0.18 4.71 17.28
CA ASP A 220 1.03 4.29 16.58
C ASP A 220 1.43 5.27 15.46
N ILE A 221 0.45 5.79 14.71
CA ILE A 221 0.69 6.80 13.67
C ILE A 221 1.06 8.16 14.29
N ASP A 222 0.49 8.50 15.44
CA ASP A 222 0.88 9.70 16.18
C ASP A 222 2.33 9.58 16.68
N ASN A 223 2.76 8.41 17.15
CA ASN A 223 4.10 8.20 17.68
C ASN A 223 5.19 8.06 16.60
N PHE A 224 4.88 7.38 15.49
CA PHE A 224 5.89 7.00 14.49
C PHE A 224 5.71 7.68 13.11
N GLY A 225 4.59 8.34 12.88
CA GLY A 225 4.28 8.98 11.60
C GLY A 225 5.06 10.26 11.35
N THR A 226 5.37 10.49 10.09
CA THR A 226 5.93 11.75 9.58
C THR A 226 4.81 12.72 9.28
N THR A 227 4.90 13.94 9.82
CA THR A 227 3.96 15.02 9.51
C THR A 227 4.22 15.56 8.09
N LEU A 228 3.19 15.50 7.25
CA LEU A 228 3.18 16.08 5.91
C LEU A 228 2.17 17.22 5.87
N GLU A 229 2.70 18.45 5.89
CA GLU A 229 1.93 19.68 6.01
C GLU A 229 0.98 19.92 4.84
N LYS A 230 -0.13 20.60 5.12
CA LYS A 230 -1.04 21.12 4.11
C LYS A 230 -0.25 21.93 3.07
N GLY A 231 -0.59 21.75 1.79
CA GLY A 231 0.08 22.43 0.69
C GLY A 231 1.35 21.75 0.18
N THR A 232 1.88 20.75 0.89
CA THR A 232 3.03 19.96 0.42
C THR A 232 2.56 18.77 -0.43
N PRO A 233 3.21 18.48 -1.58
CA PRO A 233 2.95 17.23 -2.30
C PRO A 233 3.38 16.02 -1.49
N LEU A 234 2.66 14.91 -1.63
CA LEU A 234 3.05 13.62 -1.05
C LEU A 234 4.34 13.13 -1.75
N PRO A 235 5.45 12.88 -1.04
CA PRO A 235 6.65 12.34 -1.68
C PRO A 235 6.46 10.89 -2.12
N ASP A 236 7.10 10.51 -3.22
CA ASP A 236 7.31 9.12 -3.59
C ASP A 236 8.31 8.49 -2.60
N THR A 237 8.08 7.22 -2.27
CA THR A 237 8.95 6.47 -1.34
C THR A 237 10.03 5.68 -2.07
N ASP A 238 9.87 5.43 -3.38
CA ASP A 238 10.92 4.83 -4.21
C ASP A 238 11.91 5.90 -4.70
N VAL A 239 12.90 6.17 -3.85
CA VAL A 239 13.94 7.15 -4.14
C VAL A 239 15.16 6.58 -4.88
N PHE A 240 15.22 5.26 -5.03
CA PHE A 240 16.28 4.52 -5.72
C PHE A 240 15.71 3.55 -6.76
N PRO A 241 14.97 4.05 -7.76
CA PRO A 241 14.29 3.20 -8.73
C PRO A 241 15.30 2.35 -9.52
N GLU A 242 14.89 1.15 -9.89
CA GLU A 242 15.73 0.26 -10.68
C GLU A 242 16.07 0.87 -12.05
N VAL A 243 17.35 0.79 -12.41
CA VAL A 243 17.88 1.31 -13.66
C VAL A 243 18.38 0.14 -14.49
N LYS A 244 17.96 0.07 -15.76
CA LYS A 244 18.42 -0.95 -16.71
C LYS A 244 19.94 -0.86 -16.90
N GLU A 245 20.61 -2.01 -17.04
CA GLU A 245 22.07 -2.07 -17.23
C GLU A 245 22.58 -1.24 -18.41
N ARG A 246 21.82 -1.19 -19.52
CA ARG A 246 22.15 -0.32 -20.66
C ARG A 246 22.26 1.15 -20.25
N THR A 247 21.31 1.63 -19.44
CA THR A 247 21.32 3.02 -18.94
C THR A 247 22.48 3.24 -17.98
N LYS A 248 22.76 2.29 -17.07
CA LYS A 248 23.93 2.38 -16.19
C LYS A 248 25.24 2.52 -16.98
N LYS A 249 25.44 1.72 -18.04
CA LYS A 249 26.61 1.82 -18.93
C LYS A 249 26.70 3.19 -19.62
N GLN A 250 25.59 3.72 -20.11
CA GLN A 250 25.55 5.05 -20.72
C GLN A 250 25.93 6.15 -19.72
N ILE A 251 25.43 6.08 -18.49
CA ILE A 251 25.76 7.05 -17.45
C ILE A 251 27.23 6.94 -17.02
N ARG A 252 27.80 5.73 -16.89
CA ARG A 252 29.25 5.56 -16.64
C ARG A 252 30.10 6.27 -17.67
N LYS A 253 29.80 6.04 -18.97
CA LYS A 253 30.49 6.72 -20.06
C LYS A 253 30.36 8.25 -19.95
N LYS A 254 29.16 8.77 -19.70
CA LYS A 254 28.95 10.22 -19.49
C LYS A 254 29.77 10.79 -18.33
N ILE A 255 29.95 10.03 -17.25
CA ILE A 255 30.79 10.43 -16.12
C ILE A 255 32.28 10.47 -16.54
N GLU A 256 32.75 9.43 -17.25
CA GLU A 256 34.13 9.35 -17.76
C GLU A 256 34.45 10.46 -18.76
N ASP A 257 33.49 10.78 -19.63
CA ASP A 257 33.57 11.86 -20.63
C ASP A 257 33.39 13.26 -19.99
N ASN A 258 33.24 13.37 -18.66
CA ASN A 258 32.94 14.60 -17.92
C ASN A 258 31.71 15.36 -18.46
N SER A 259 30.71 14.64 -18.98
CA SER A 259 29.52 15.20 -19.61
C SER A 259 28.36 15.44 -18.64
N LEU A 260 28.58 15.27 -17.33
CA LEU A 260 27.59 15.50 -16.26
C LEU A 260 28.17 16.44 -15.21
N ASP A 261 27.35 17.33 -14.69
CA ASP A 261 27.76 18.25 -13.63
C ASP A 261 27.95 17.46 -12.32
N LYS A 262 29.17 17.49 -11.77
CA LYS A 262 29.46 16.90 -10.46
C LYS A 262 28.80 17.73 -9.35
N ILE A 263 28.30 17.06 -8.32
CA ILE A 263 27.74 17.68 -7.12
C ILE A 263 28.69 17.38 -5.95
N ASP A 264 29.11 18.43 -5.25
CA ASP A 264 29.85 18.29 -4.01
C ASP A 264 28.93 17.81 -2.90
N LEU A 265 29.33 16.71 -2.25
CA LEU A 265 28.62 16.12 -1.13
C LEU A 265 29.29 16.56 0.16
N THR A 266 28.51 17.07 1.10
CA THR A 266 29.01 17.52 2.40
C THR A 266 28.53 16.57 3.49
N ASN A 267 29.41 16.30 4.47
CA ASN A 267 29.07 15.63 5.72
C ASN A 267 28.35 14.26 5.57
N GLY A 268 28.63 13.51 4.51
CA GLY A 268 27.99 12.21 4.29
C GLY A 268 26.49 12.28 3.96
N LEU A 269 26.03 13.40 3.41
CA LEU A 269 24.63 13.63 3.03
C LEU A 269 24.44 13.59 1.52
N LEU A 270 23.37 12.94 1.05
CA LEU A 270 22.92 13.06 -0.33
C LEU A 270 22.28 14.44 -0.57
N PRO A 271 22.29 14.95 -1.81
CA PRO A 271 21.86 16.31 -2.09
C PRO A 271 20.34 16.46 -1.96
N LYS A 272 19.88 17.58 -1.39
CA LYS A 272 18.45 17.92 -1.27
C LYS A 272 17.87 18.44 -2.58
N ILE A 273 17.80 17.58 -3.59
CA ILE A 273 17.32 17.92 -4.92
C ILE A 273 16.02 17.16 -5.21
N THR A 274 15.00 17.88 -5.69
CA THR A 274 13.79 17.26 -6.23
C THR A 274 13.81 17.17 -7.75
N ALA A 275 13.21 16.12 -8.27
CA ALA A 275 12.94 15.88 -9.68
C ALA A 275 11.49 16.25 -10.08
N SER A 276 10.70 16.85 -9.18
CA SER A 276 9.36 17.31 -9.51
C SER A 276 9.33 18.78 -9.94
N LYS A 277 8.57 19.08 -11.00
CA LYS A 277 8.40 20.42 -11.54
C LYS A 277 7.07 21.02 -11.16
N LEU A 278 7.05 22.26 -10.71
CA LEU A 278 5.83 23.04 -10.57
C LEU A 278 5.35 23.58 -11.93
N SER A 279 6.29 23.94 -12.80
CA SER A 279 6.01 24.41 -14.17
C SER A 279 7.21 24.11 -15.08
N LYS A 280 7.09 24.40 -16.40
CA LYS A 280 8.20 24.21 -17.36
C LYS A 280 9.54 24.78 -16.86
N ARG A 281 9.50 25.91 -16.13
CA ARG A 281 10.70 26.65 -15.68
C ARG A 281 11.02 26.52 -14.18
N LYS A 282 10.11 26.00 -13.34
CA LYS A 282 10.30 25.99 -11.88
C LYS A 282 10.20 24.58 -11.30
N TRP A 283 11.26 24.15 -10.61
CA TRP A 283 11.26 22.94 -9.81
C TRP A 283 10.54 23.18 -8.48
N LEU A 284 9.92 22.15 -7.93
CA LEU A 284 9.39 22.20 -6.58
C LEU A 284 10.54 22.34 -5.56
N PRO A 285 10.26 22.75 -4.31
CA PRO A 285 11.22 22.59 -3.24
C PRO A 285 11.41 21.10 -2.90
N TYR A 286 12.55 20.78 -2.28
CA TYR A 286 12.74 19.48 -1.66
C TYR A 286 11.67 19.27 -0.56
N PRO A 287 11.05 18.08 -0.46
CA PRO A 287 10.07 17.80 0.60
C PRO A 287 10.81 17.64 1.94
N ASN A 288 10.95 18.74 2.69
CA ASN A 288 11.69 18.76 3.96
C ASN A 288 11.21 17.70 4.97
N ALA A 289 9.96 17.28 4.89
CA ALA A 289 9.42 16.22 5.74
C ALA A 289 10.08 14.85 5.52
N LEU A 290 10.73 14.59 4.38
CA LEU A 290 11.55 13.38 4.21
C LEU A 290 12.85 13.44 5.03
N GLY A 291 13.27 14.61 5.53
CA GLY A 291 14.52 14.77 6.24
C GLY A 291 15.75 14.53 5.36
N ASP A 292 16.86 14.12 5.98
CA ASP A 292 18.14 13.92 5.30
C ASP A 292 18.34 12.46 4.87
N PHE A 293 19.06 12.28 3.76
CA PHE A 293 19.58 10.98 3.35
C PHE A 293 21.06 10.91 3.71
N LYS A 294 21.41 10.05 4.66
CA LYS A 294 22.77 9.86 5.15
C LYS A 294 23.37 8.62 4.51
N PHE A 295 24.59 8.70 4.00
CA PHE A 295 25.29 7.56 3.41
C PHE A 295 26.56 7.19 4.18
N LYS A 296 26.90 5.90 4.16
CA LYS A 296 28.22 5.38 4.59
C LYS A 296 28.89 4.74 3.39
N GLY A 297 30.21 4.93 3.27
CA GLY A 297 31.00 4.57 2.08
C GLY A 297 31.44 5.81 1.30
N LYS A 298 32.00 5.59 0.11
CA LYS A 298 32.45 6.66 -0.78
C LYS A 298 31.60 6.69 -2.05
N ILE A 299 31.06 7.86 -2.39
CA ILE A 299 30.28 8.08 -3.61
C ILE A 299 30.72 9.36 -4.32
N GLU A 300 30.48 9.40 -5.61
CA GLU A 300 30.44 10.63 -6.40
C GLU A 300 29.00 10.88 -6.86
N ALA A 301 28.53 12.11 -6.76
CA ALA A 301 27.20 12.49 -7.21
C ALA A 301 27.29 13.39 -8.45
N TYR A 302 26.35 13.18 -9.37
CA TYR A 302 26.25 13.93 -10.61
C TYR A 302 24.79 14.32 -10.84
N VAL A 303 24.56 15.48 -11.45
CA VAL A 303 23.22 15.89 -11.88
C VAL A 303 23.15 15.93 -13.40
N GLU A 304 22.08 15.34 -13.92
CA GLU A 304 21.71 15.44 -15.32
C GLU A 304 20.45 16.29 -15.42
N LYS A 305 20.57 17.47 -16.04
CA LYS A 305 19.46 18.41 -16.21
C LYS A 305 19.09 18.52 -17.69
N HIS A 306 17.87 18.14 -18.01
CA HIS A 306 17.21 18.42 -19.28
C HIS A 306 16.07 19.43 -19.06
N SER A 307 15.51 19.94 -20.15
CA SER A 307 14.40 20.90 -20.11
C SER A 307 13.17 20.40 -19.33
N THR A 308 13.01 19.09 -19.11
CA THR A 308 11.89 18.49 -18.36
C THR A 308 12.32 17.51 -17.28
N VAL A 309 13.59 17.08 -17.25
CA VAL A 309 14.07 16.01 -16.38
C VAL A 309 15.24 16.50 -15.53
N ARG A 310 15.26 16.14 -14.25
CA ARG A 310 16.40 16.32 -13.37
C ARG A 310 16.65 15.01 -12.65
N ASN A 311 17.75 14.35 -13.01
CA ASN A 311 18.18 13.11 -12.37
C ASN A 311 19.41 13.40 -11.52
N CYS A 312 19.50 12.79 -10.35
CA CYS A 312 20.76 12.65 -9.63
C CYS A 312 21.28 11.22 -9.83
N TRP A 313 22.55 11.10 -10.20
CA TRP A 313 23.23 9.84 -10.41
C TRP A 313 24.34 9.70 -9.37
N LEU A 314 24.41 8.55 -8.71
CA LEU A 314 25.44 8.22 -7.74
C LEU A 314 26.34 7.14 -8.33
N ARG A 315 27.65 7.38 -8.33
CA ARG A 315 28.67 6.36 -8.61
C ARG A 315 29.25 5.90 -7.28
N CYS A 316 29.11 4.62 -6.98
CA CYS A 316 29.60 4.03 -5.74
C CYS A 316 31.07 3.63 -5.89
N LEU A 317 31.99 4.29 -5.17
CA LEU A 317 33.42 3.98 -5.19
C LEU A 317 33.79 2.86 -4.21
N THR A 318 32.91 2.58 -3.25
CA THR A 318 32.96 1.45 -2.33
C THR A 318 31.58 0.82 -2.25
N ASP A 319 31.42 -0.24 -1.46
CA ASP A 319 30.09 -0.62 -0.96
C ASP A 319 29.51 0.57 -0.16
N VAL A 320 28.22 0.86 -0.40
CA VAL A 320 27.54 2.04 0.12
C VAL A 320 26.18 1.66 0.69
N THR A 321 25.87 2.19 1.86
CA THR A 321 24.53 2.10 2.47
C THR A 321 23.97 3.49 2.64
N VAL A 322 22.71 3.69 2.27
CA VAL A 322 21.97 4.93 2.49
C VAL A 322 20.86 4.70 3.51
N SER A 323 20.65 5.68 4.37
CA SER A 323 19.69 5.66 5.47
C SER A 323 18.89 6.96 5.51
N ASN A 324 17.63 6.85 5.91
CA ASN A 324 16.71 7.97 6.07
C ASN A 324 15.75 7.68 7.23
N ASP A 325 15.47 8.67 8.08
CA ASP A 325 14.61 8.47 9.25
C ASP A 325 13.16 8.11 8.87
N VAL A 326 12.69 8.58 7.71
CA VAL A 326 11.31 8.40 7.24
C VAL A 326 11.14 7.13 6.40
N LEU A 327 12.07 6.87 5.47
CA LEU A 327 12.01 5.75 4.53
C LEU A 327 12.74 4.48 5.04
N GLY A 328 13.52 4.59 6.11
CA GLY A 328 14.16 3.46 6.77
C GLY A 328 15.70 3.45 6.72
N LYS A 329 16.29 2.56 7.51
CA LYS A 329 17.75 2.43 7.65
C LYS A 329 18.16 0.94 7.59
N PRO A 330 18.81 0.48 6.50
CA PRO A 330 19.05 1.22 5.26
C PRO A 330 17.78 1.37 4.41
N CYS A 331 17.68 2.46 3.64
CA CYS A 331 16.74 2.62 2.53
C CYS A 331 17.41 2.40 1.16
N GLY A 332 18.73 2.21 1.13
CA GLY A 332 19.49 1.83 -0.06
C GLY A 332 20.76 1.06 0.31
N SER A 333 21.14 0.08 -0.50
CA SER A 333 22.37 -0.69 -0.34
C SER A 333 22.93 -1.06 -1.70
N PHE A 334 24.15 -0.60 -1.98
CA PHE A 334 24.76 -0.62 -3.30
C PHE A 334 26.19 -1.14 -3.20
N LYS A 335 26.64 -1.83 -4.25
CA LYS A 335 27.98 -2.40 -4.32
C LYS A 335 28.95 -1.39 -4.92
N LYS A 336 30.23 -1.61 -4.66
CA LYS A 336 31.30 -0.94 -5.39
C LYS A 336 31.04 -1.01 -6.90
N ASP A 337 31.30 0.11 -7.58
CA ASP A 337 31.13 0.33 -9.01
C ASP A 337 29.67 0.39 -9.51
N ASP A 338 28.69 0.31 -8.61
CA ASP A 338 27.28 0.57 -8.98
C ASP A 338 27.08 2.02 -9.42
N VAL A 339 26.25 2.16 -10.46
CA VAL A 339 25.64 3.45 -10.83
C VAL A 339 24.16 3.39 -10.49
N VAL A 340 23.75 4.30 -9.63
CA VAL A 340 22.44 4.34 -9.01
C VAL A 340 21.75 5.64 -9.36
N LYS A 341 20.46 5.59 -9.67
CA LYS A 341 19.63 6.79 -9.77
C LYS A 341 19.11 7.15 -8.38
N PHE A 342 19.39 8.35 -7.93
CA PHE A 342 18.74 8.95 -6.76
C PHE A 342 17.71 9.97 -7.22
N VAL A 343 16.47 9.81 -6.80
CA VAL A 343 15.38 10.69 -7.21
C VAL A 343 14.42 10.95 -6.07
N VAL A 344 14.30 12.20 -5.65
CA VAL A 344 13.21 12.62 -4.77
C VAL A 344 12.17 13.31 -5.63
N LYS A 345 10.96 12.75 -5.70
CA LYS A 345 9.86 13.30 -6.49
C LYS A 345 8.56 13.15 -5.71
N GLN A 346 7.54 13.89 -6.10
CA GLN A 346 6.19 13.68 -5.63
C GLN A 346 5.61 12.37 -6.18
N LYS A 347 4.65 11.81 -5.45
CA LYS A 347 3.83 10.69 -5.86
C LYS A 347 2.60 11.20 -6.61
N GLY A 348 2.35 10.65 -7.81
CA GLY A 348 1.17 10.98 -8.62
C GLY A 348 1.15 12.41 -9.16
N GLU A 349 -0.05 12.90 -9.47
CA GLU A 349 -0.27 14.26 -9.98
C GLU A 349 0.07 15.33 -8.93
N ILE A 350 0.38 16.55 -9.39
CA ILE A 350 0.77 17.70 -8.54
C ILE A 350 -0.48 18.22 -7.82
N THR A 351 -0.99 17.47 -6.87
CA THR A 351 -2.10 17.88 -6.03
C THR A 351 -1.53 18.31 -4.68
N LYS A 352 -1.73 19.59 -4.35
CA LYS A 352 -1.41 20.08 -3.01
C LYS A 352 -2.35 19.42 -2.01
N LYS A 353 -1.81 18.92 -0.91
CA LYS A 353 -2.64 18.38 0.16
C LYS A 353 -3.53 19.47 0.75
N ASN A 354 -4.79 19.12 0.99
CA ASN A 354 -5.77 20.05 1.60
C ASN A 354 -5.76 20.00 3.13
N SER A 355 -4.99 19.07 3.71
CA SER A 355 -4.80 18.87 5.16
C SER A 355 -3.35 18.56 5.51
N THR A 356 -2.99 18.83 6.76
CA THR A 356 -1.78 18.29 7.40
C THR A 356 -2.12 16.89 7.89
N ASP A 357 -1.43 15.87 7.39
CA ASP A 357 -1.64 14.48 7.79
C ASP A 357 -0.35 13.86 8.32
N ARG A 358 -0.47 12.81 9.12
CA ARG A 358 0.67 11.99 9.58
C ARG A 358 0.62 10.64 8.90
N PHE A 359 1.73 10.22 8.32
CA PHE A 359 1.83 8.92 7.66
C PHE A 359 3.15 8.22 7.96
N VAL A 360 3.12 6.89 7.92
CA VAL A 360 4.31 6.02 7.99
C VAL A 360 4.61 5.50 6.59
N ALA A 361 5.86 5.60 6.13
CA ALA A 361 6.25 5.02 4.85
C ALA A 361 6.28 3.49 4.95
N LYS A 362 5.61 2.80 4.02
CA LYS A 362 5.53 1.33 3.99
C LYS A 362 6.90 0.66 3.89
N CYS A 363 7.85 1.31 3.22
CA CYS A 363 9.22 0.83 3.07
C CYS A 363 10.05 0.91 4.37
N ASN A 364 9.61 1.67 5.38
CA ASN A 364 10.34 1.79 6.64
C ASN A 364 10.10 0.59 7.55
N GLN A 365 10.82 -0.50 7.29
CA GLN A 365 10.69 -1.77 8.03
C GLN A 365 10.94 -1.62 9.53
N GLN A 366 11.76 -0.67 9.98
CA GLN A 366 12.02 -0.45 11.40
C GLN A 366 10.74 -0.03 12.16
N ILE A 367 9.86 0.73 11.49
CA ILE A 367 8.57 1.14 12.03
C ILE A 367 7.51 0.07 11.71
N THR A 368 7.38 -0.37 10.46
CA THR A 368 6.30 -1.27 10.06
C THR A 368 6.40 -2.67 10.67
N ASN A 369 7.59 -3.10 11.12
CA ASN A 369 7.75 -4.31 11.94
C ASN A 369 7.06 -4.22 13.31
N LYS A 370 6.67 -3.03 13.77
CA LYS A 370 5.85 -2.83 14.98
C LYS A 370 4.35 -3.00 14.70
N PHE A 371 3.95 -3.04 13.43
CA PHE A 371 2.56 -3.12 12.98
C PHE A 371 2.22 -4.51 12.47
N LYS A 372 2.86 -5.55 13.02
CA LYS A 372 2.71 -6.93 12.53
C LYS A 372 1.26 -7.43 12.63
N PRO A 373 0.82 -8.29 11.68
CA PRO A 373 -0.51 -8.89 11.70
C PRO A 373 -0.88 -9.63 12.99
N CYS A 374 0.10 -10.14 13.74
CA CYS A 374 -0.16 -10.82 15.02
C CYS A 374 -0.84 -9.92 16.07
N ARG A 375 -0.83 -8.60 15.88
CA ARG A 375 -1.58 -7.65 16.71
C ARG A 375 -3.11 -7.76 16.56
N LEU A 376 -3.63 -8.57 15.62
CA LEU A 376 -5.03 -9.02 15.67
C LEU A 376 -5.41 -9.63 17.03
N ASN A 377 -4.43 -10.24 17.73
CA ASN A 377 -4.63 -10.74 19.09
C ASN A 377 -4.99 -9.62 20.09
N GLU A 378 -4.45 -8.40 19.91
CA GLU A 378 -4.81 -7.25 20.74
C GLU A 378 -6.29 -6.93 20.56
N ILE A 379 -6.76 -6.85 19.31
CA ILE A 379 -8.16 -6.59 18.97
C ILE A 379 -9.08 -7.67 19.55
N ALA A 380 -8.76 -8.95 19.32
CA ALA A 380 -9.57 -10.06 19.79
C ALA A 380 -9.68 -10.15 21.33
N LYS A 381 -8.67 -9.63 22.05
CA LYS A 381 -8.63 -9.56 23.52
C LYS A 381 -9.21 -8.26 24.09
N SER A 382 -9.10 -7.14 23.38
CA SER A 382 -9.38 -5.78 23.87
C SER A 382 -10.86 -5.39 23.90
N ILE A 383 -11.75 -6.28 23.45
CA ILE A 383 -13.20 -6.03 23.41
C ILE A 383 -13.89 -6.45 24.69
#